data_AF-A0A1F5KQI3-F1
#
_entry.id   AF-A0A1F5KQI3-F1
#
_cell.length_a   1.000
_cell.length_b   1.000
_cell.length_c   1.000
_cell.angle_alpha   90.00
_cell.angle_beta   90.00
_cell.angle_gamma   90.00
#
_symmetry.space_group_name_H-M   'P 1'
#
loop_
_entity.id
_entity.type
_entity.pdbx_description
1 polymer ?
#
loop_
_entity_poly.entity_id
_entity_poly.type
_entity_poly.pdbx_seq_one_letter_code
_entity_poly.pdbx_strand_id
1 'polypeptide(L)'
;MKYDSQIVELKNLLPTAKNILIALPVGADIDKLASGLALFLILQGQGKEVTIVSDDTITVGQSHLFGVDHIQKNIPSTEGGNLTLTLEGVAASDNTVPALKNLDWYAQNNNLNLVFHVLPGQIFQPVKIVPRYSGAGFDLIFTIGADNLNTLGNLYQLNQQAFSGTHIVNIDISSGNLGFGQTNVLDTNSSSVSEIMVNLLSDLGLSLDQDCASNLLAGIFDATNILSNNKATADTFMVIANLLRVGGKKPEALKVQTTPQQDLSFLIPKQEAISQPPQPAPPIINELAAPPAANIPSPEEKPAGEGVVGETPEPDWLTPKIFKGTSLG
;
A
#
# COMPACT_ATOMS: atom_id res chain seq x y z
N MET A 1 -5.04 15.77 -13.45
CA MET A 1 -4.82 14.47 -12.79
C MET A 1 -6.05 14.18 -11.93
N LYS A 2 -6.13 13.02 -11.28
CA LYS A 2 -7.25 12.76 -10.36
C LYS A 2 -6.98 13.55 -9.07
N TYR A 3 -7.98 14.25 -8.53
CA TYR A 3 -7.85 15.02 -7.27
C TYR A 3 -6.91 16.25 -7.30
N ASP A 4 -6.82 16.97 -8.44
CA ASP A 4 -5.86 18.08 -8.65
C ASP A 4 -5.79 19.09 -7.48
N SER A 5 -6.94 19.52 -6.92
CA SER A 5 -6.95 20.45 -5.79
C SER A 5 -6.32 19.87 -4.51
N GLN A 6 -6.63 18.61 -4.20
CA GLN A 6 -6.13 17.91 -3.03
C GLN A 6 -4.63 17.65 -3.17
N ILE A 7 -4.17 17.29 -4.38
CA ILE A 7 -2.74 17.11 -4.67
C ILE A 7 -1.96 18.40 -4.44
N VAL A 8 -2.47 19.55 -4.89
CA VAL A 8 -1.82 20.85 -4.67
C VAL A 8 -1.73 21.17 -3.19
N GLU A 9 -2.80 20.94 -2.43
CA GLU A 9 -2.81 21.16 -0.99
C GLU A 9 -1.79 20.25 -0.27
N LEU A 10 -1.80 18.96 -0.58
CA LEU A 10 -0.87 17.99 0.01
C LEU A 10 0.60 18.27 -0.36
N LYS A 11 0.88 18.77 -1.58
CA LYS A 11 2.23 19.22 -1.96
C LYS A 11 2.75 20.38 -1.10
N ASN A 12 1.86 21.19 -0.53
CA ASN A 12 2.24 22.28 0.38
C ASN A 12 2.37 21.80 1.83
N LEU A 13 1.51 20.87 2.28
CA LEU A 13 1.45 20.40 3.66
C LEU A 13 2.49 19.31 3.97
N LEU A 14 2.67 18.36 3.06
CA LEU A 14 3.49 17.17 3.31
C LEU A 14 4.97 17.50 3.55
N PRO A 15 5.61 18.48 2.87
CA PRO A 15 6.99 18.85 3.15
C PRO A 15 7.20 19.47 4.55
N THR A 16 6.21 20.19 5.09
CA THR A 16 6.32 20.87 6.39
C THR A 16 5.95 19.97 7.56
N ALA A 17 5.13 18.94 7.32
CA ALA A 17 4.75 17.96 8.34
C ALA A 17 5.92 17.04 8.73
N LYS A 18 6.25 17.00 10.02
CA LYS A 18 7.28 16.13 10.59
C LYS A 18 6.66 14.95 11.34
N ASN A 19 5.65 15.24 12.17
CA ASN A 19 4.93 14.24 12.96
C ASN A 19 3.59 13.95 12.30
N ILE A 20 3.41 12.74 11.79
CA ILE A 20 2.23 12.35 11.02
C ILE A 20 1.53 11.18 11.70
N LEU A 21 0.21 11.31 11.89
CA LEU A 21 -0.64 10.22 12.34
C LEU A 21 -1.38 9.61 11.15
N ILE A 22 -1.38 8.29 11.03
CA ILE A 22 -2.20 7.53 10.09
C ILE A 22 -3.19 6.70 10.92
N ALA A 23 -4.48 7.04 10.84
CA ALA A 23 -5.53 6.39 11.61
C ALA A 23 -6.42 5.54 10.70
N LEU A 24 -6.64 4.29 11.10
CA LEU A 24 -7.50 3.33 10.44
C LEU A 24 -8.77 3.09 11.27
N PRO A 25 -9.92 2.83 10.63
CA PRO A 25 -11.16 2.53 11.34
C PRO A 25 -11.10 1.17 12.04
N VAL A 26 -12.04 0.96 12.96
CA VAL A 26 -12.36 -0.35 13.54
C VAL A 26 -12.93 -1.25 12.43
N GLY A 27 -12.54 -2.52 12.44
CA GLY A 27 -12.87 -3.49 11.39
C GLY A 27 -12.17 -3.20 10.06
N ALA A 28 -10.94 -2.69 10.06
CA ALA A 28 -10.19 -2.42 8.83
C ALA A 28 -9.88 -3.72 8.07
N ASP A 29 -10.26 -3.76 6.79
CA ASP A 29 -9.94 -4.86 5.88
C ASP A 29 -8.51 -4.75 5.33
N ILE A 30 -8.11 -5.72 4.51
CA ILE A 30 -6.74 -5.76 3.95
C ILE A 30 -6.50 -4.52 3.09
N ASP A 31 -7.51 -4.03 2.38
CA ASP A 31 -7.40 -2.81 1.56
C ASP A 31 -7.04 -1.56 2.38
N LYS A 32 -7.76 -1.30 3.47
CA LYS A 32 -7.50 -0.16 4.34
C LYS A 32 -6.14 -0.28 5.04
N LEU A 33 -5.81 -1.47 5.54
CA LEU A 33 -4.53 -1.76 6.18
C LEU A 33 -3.36 -1.59 5.21
N ALA A 34 -3.46 -2.18 4.02
CA ALA A 34 -2.45 -2.10 2.97
C ALA A 34 -2.18 -0.65 2.54
N SER A 35 -3.25 0.13 2.33
CA SER A 35 -3.16 1.54 1.97
C SER A 35 -2.45 2.36 3.03
N GLY A 36 -2.82 2.18 4.31
CA GLY A 36 -2.18 2.86 5.43
C GLY A 36 -0.73 2.46 5.63
N LEU A 37 -0.42 1.17 5.52
CA LEU A 37 0.94 0.66 5.66
C LEU A 37 1.87 1.12 4.54
N ALA A 38 1.38 1.17 3.29
CA ALA A 38 2.17 1.71 2.18
C ALA A 38 2.50 3.19 2.39
N LEU A 39 1.52 4.00 2.80
CA LEU A 39 1.77 5.40 3.15
C LEU A 39 2.77 5.54 4.31
N PHE A 40 2.59 4.72 5.35
CA PHE A 40 3.47 4.68 6.52
C PHE A 40 4.92 4.41 6.13
N LEU A 41 5.19 3.34 5.39
CA LEU A 41 6.54 2.94 4.98
C LEU A 41 7.22 4.00 4.12
N ILE A 42 6.48 4.62 3.18
CA ILE A 42 7.02 5.67 2.31
C ILE A 42 7.40 6.90 3.12
N LEU A 43 6.50 7.38 4.00
CA LEU A 43 6.75 8.57 4.80
C LEU A 43 7.87 8.33 5.82
N GLN A 44 7.93 7.14 6.41
CA GLN A 44 9.02 6.74 7.29
C GLN A 44 10.36 6.68 6.53
N GLY A 45 10.36 6.14 5.30
CA GLY A 45 11.53 6.13 4.42
C GLY A 45 12.04 7.52 4.04
N GLN A 46 11.20 8.55 4.14
CA GLN A 46 11.57 9.96 3.99
C GLN A 46 12.09 10.61 5.28
N GLY A 47 12.21 9.85 6.37
CA GLY A 47 12.69 10.34 7.67
C GLY A 47 11.67 11.16 8.45
N LYS A 48 10.37 10.97 8.18
CA LYS A 48 9.29 11.57 8.98
C LYS A 48 8.96 10.67 10.17
N GLU A 49 8.49 11.28 11.25
CA GLU A 49 7.98 10.58 12.42
C GLU A 49 6.52 10.21 12.15
N VAL A 50 6.29 8.96 11.77
CA VAL A 50 4.96 8.48 11.38
C VAL A 50 4.47 7.49 12.42
N THR A 51 3.25 7.68 12.89
CA THR A 51 2.55 6.71 13.74
C THR A 51 1.36 6.17 12.97
N ILE A 52 1.24 4.85 12.84
CA ILE A 52 0.05 4.20 12.30
C ILE A 52 -0.72 3.50 13.42
N VAL A 53 -2.04 3.73 13.48
CA VAL A 53 -2.91 3.25 14.56
C VAL A 53 -4.20 2.60 14.05
N SER A 54 -4.66 1.58 14.77
CA SER A 54 -5.98 0.96 14.62
C SER A 54 -6.41 0.38 15.97
N ASP A 55 -7.69 0.51 16.34
CA ASP A 55 -8.23 -0.10 17.58
C ASP A 55 -8.38 -1.63 17.47
N ASP A 56 -8.23 -2.18 16.26
CA ASP A 56 -8.34 -3.60 15.99
C ASP A 56 -7.16 -4.41 16.53
N THR A 57 -7.38 -5.72 16.67
CA THR A 57 -6.30 -6.68 16.92
C THR A 57 -5.89 -7.29 15.59
N ILE A 58 -4.62 -7.11 15.21
CA ILE A 58 -4.08 -7.69 13.98
C ILE A 58 -4.15 -9.22 14.06
N THR A 59 -4.68 -9.83 13.00
CA THR A 59 -4.85 -11.28 12.88
C THR A 59 -3.77 -11.92 12.02
N VAL A 60 -3.63 -13.25 12.09
CA VAL A 60 -2.70 -14.03 11.24
C VAL A 60 -3.00 -13.83 9.75
N GLY A 61 -4.25 -13.60 9.36
CA GLY A 61 -4.62 -13.32 7.97
C GLY A 61 -3.99 -12.03 7.43
N GLN A 62 -3.66 -11.08 8.30
CA GLN A 62 -3.08 -9.78 7.95
C GLN A 62 -1.54 -9.76 8.08
N SER A 63 -0.92 -10.83 8.61
CA SER A 63 0.52 -10.86 8.89
C SER A 63 1.41 -10.85 7.64
N HIS A 64 0.83 -11.01 6.46
CA HIS A 64 1.53 -10.97 5.19
C HIS A 64 1.78 -9.53 4.68
N LEU A 65 1.14 -8.52 5.30
CA LEU A 65 1.36 -7.13 4.97
C LEU A 65 2.69 -6.64 5.57
N PHE A 66 3.47 -5.95 4.76
CA PHE A 66 4.73 -5.36 5.18
C PHE A 66 4.48 -4.21 6.17
N GLY A 67 5.19 -4.23 7.31
CA GLY A 67 5.10 -3.23 8.36
C GLY A 67 3.89 -3.35 9.28
N VAL A 68 3.12 -4.44 9.20
CA VAL A 68 1.90 -4.64 10.01
C VAL A 68 2.17 -4.64 11.52
N ASP A 69 3.39 -4.99 11.94
CA ASP A 69 3.87 -4.96 13.32
C ASP A 69 4.00 -3.53 13.88
N HIS A 70 4.04 -2.51 13.02
CA HIS A 70 4.06 -1.11 13.43
C HIS A 70 2.68 -0.54 13.79
N ILE A 71 1.59 -1.27 13.52
CA ILE A 71 0.24 -0.81 13.85
C ILE A 71 0.07 -0.82 15.37
N GLN A 72 -0.09 0.37 15.93
CA GLN A 72 -0.28 0.55 17.36
C GLN A 72 -1.77 0.62 17.70
N LYS A 73 -2.14 0.05 18.85
CA LYS A 73 -3.53 0.07 19.31
C LYS A 73 -3.99 1.43 19.85
N ASN A 74 -3.03 2.25 20.28
CA ASN A 74 -3.30 3.54 20.89
C ASN A 74 -2.48 4.60 20.17
N ILE A 75 -3.04 5.81 20.10
CA ILE A 75 -2.26 6.99 19.74
C ILE A 75 -1.23 7.19 20.87
N PRO A 76 0.08 7.23 20.56
CA PRO A 76 1.09 7.44 21.58
C PRO A 76 0.81 8.75 22.30
N SER A 77 0.98 8.74 23.62
CA SER A 77 0.85 9.93 24.46
C SER A 77 2.03 10.86 24.18
N THR A 78 1.96 11.57 23.06
CA THR A 78 2.76 12.76 22.81
C THR A 78 2.44 13.79 23.90
N GLU A 79 3.48 14.49 24.35
CA GLU A 79 3.39 15.48 25.42
C GLU A 79 2.16 16.37 25.22
N GLY A 80 1.44 16.62 26.33
CA GLY A 80 0.12 17.25 26.33
C GLY A 80 0.03 18.38 25.30
N GLY A 81 -0.95 18.26 24.40
CA GLY A 81 -1.15 19.24 23.33
C GLY A 81 -1.24 20.68 23.86
N ASN A 82 -0.75 21.64 23.08
CA ASN A 82 -0.82 23.04 23.47
C ASN A 82 -2.19 23.62 23.13
N LEU A 83 -2.90 24.18 24.11
CA LEU A 83 -4.03 25.09 23.84
C LEU A 83 -3.49 26.51 23.70
N THR A 84 -3.50 27.03 22.47
CA THR A 84 -3.19 28.44 22.18
C THR A 84 -4.49 29.24 22.09
N LEU A 85 -4.61 30.30 22.89
CA LEU A 85 -5.72 31.25 22.76
C LEU A 85 -5.24 32.46 21.95
N THR A 86 -5.64 32.55 20.67
CA THR A 86 -5.32 33.72 19.83
C THR A 86 -6.28 34.85 20.14
N LEU A 87 -5.74 35.97 20.61
CA LEU A 87 -6.47 37.20 20.87
C LEU A 87 -6.30 38.15 19.67
N GLU A 88 -7.31 38.27 18.81
CA GLU A 88 -7.22 39.08 17.60
C GLU A 88 -7.35 40.58 17.93
N GLY A 89 -6.54 41.41 17.27
CA GLY A 89 -6.62 42.87 17.36
C GLY A 89 -5.89 43.52 18.55
N VAL A 90 -5.14 42.75 19.34
CA VAL A 90 -4.38 43.29 20.50
C VAL A 90 -2.88 43.49 20.22
N ALA A 91 -2.34 42.88 19.16
CA ALA A 91 -0.94 43.03 18.77
C ALA A 91 -0.77 44.12 17.70
N ALA A 92 0.31 44.90 17.81
CA ALA A 92 0.73 45.89 16.81
C ALA A 92 1.53 45.22 15.68
N SER A 93 1.77 45.97 14.60
CA SER A 93 2.49 45.48 13.41
C SER A 93 3.96 45.10 13.67
N ASP A 94 4.51 45.49 14.82
CA ASP A 94 5.86 45.15 15.27
C ASP A 94 5.91 43.91 16.19
N ASN A 95 4.82 43.13 16.24
CA ASN A 95 4.64 41.97 17.12
C ASN A 95 4.68 42.28 18.62
N THR A 96 4.51 43.55 19.02
CA THR A 96 4.33 43.92 20.43
C THR A 96 2.84 43.96 20.79
N VAL A 97 2.53 43.94 22.09
CA VAL A 97 1.16 44.11 22.60
C VAL A 97 1.13 45.42 23.42
N PRO A 98 0.84 46.58 22.79
CA PRO A 98 1.09 47.90 23.39
C PRO A 98 0.30 48.16 24.67
N ALA A 99 -0.87 47.53 24.80
CA ALA A 99 -1.73 47.72 25.95
C ALA A 99 -1.34 46.82 27.16
N LEU A 100 -0.57 45.74 26.96
CA LEU A 100 -0.34 44.72 27.99
C LEU A 100 0.94 44.99 28.78
N LYS A 101 0.81 45.05 30.11
CA LYS A 101 1.92 45.14 31.06
C LYS A 101 2.40 43.75 31.48
N ASN A 102 1.50 42.91 31.96
CA ASN A 102 1.78 41.54 32.40
C ASN A 102 0.53 40.67 32.28
N LEU A 103 0.75 39.35 32.25
CA LEU A 103 -0.29 38.33 32.24
C LEU A 103 -0.12 37.47 33.49
N ASP A 104 -1.17 37.41 34.31
CA ASP A 104 -1.25 36.53 35.46
C ASP A 104 -2.39 35.52 35.27
N TRP A 105 -2.37 34.44 36.06
CA TRP A 105 -3.41 33.42 36.02
C TRP A 105 -3.70 32.84 37.40
N TYR A 106 -4.95 32.43 37.62
CA TYR A 106 -5.34 31.69 38.82
C TYR A 106 -6.55 30.79 38.54
N ALA A 107 -6.64 29.69 39.28
CA ALA A 107 -7.77 28.77 39.22
C ALA A 107 -8.79 29.10 40.33
N GLN A 108 -10.07 29.18 39.97
CA GLN A 108 -11.17 29.39 40.94
C GLN A 108 -12.48 28.79 40.41
N ASN A 109 -13.23 28.09 41.28
CA ASN A 109 -14.54 27.52 40.95
C ASN A 109 -14.55 26.68 39.66
N ASN A 110 -13.53 25.82 39.48
CA ASN A 110 -13.36 25.00 38.28
C ASN A 110 -13.08 25.77 36.98
N ASN A 111 -12.73 27.06 37.07
CA ASN A 111 -12.35 27.90 35.93
C ASN A 111 -10.89 28.35 36.03
N LEU A 112 -10.23 28.48 34.87
CA LEU A 112 -8.96 29.18 34.73
C LEU A 112 -9.23 30.64 34.37
N ASN A 113 -8.83 31.57 35.24
CA ASN A 113 -8.94 33.00 34.98
C ASN A 113 -7.57 33.53 34.50
N LEU A 114 -7.57 34.20 33.35
CA LEU A 114 -6.42 34.92 32.81
C LEU A 114 -6.59 36.41 33.08
N VAL A 115 -5.63 37.03 33.77
CA VAL A 115 -5.67 38.45 34.14
C VAL A 115 -4.67 39.22 33.29
N PHE A 116 -5.19 40.02 32.38
CA PHE A 116 -4.41 40.91 31.52
C PHE A 116 -4.26 42.26 32.20
N HIS A 117 -3.08 42.53 32.76
CA HIS A 117 -2.79 43.81 33.39
C HIS A 117 -2.44 44.84 32.33
N VAL A 118 -3.20 45.92 32.27
CA VAL A 118 -3.12 46.92 31.20
C VAL A 118 -2.24 48.10 31.63
N LEU A 119 -1.52 48.71 30.70
CA LEU A 119 -0.80 49.96 30.97
C LEU A 119 -1.77 51.12 31.27
N PRO A 120 -1.41 52.08 32.14
CA PRO A 120 -2.27 53.23 32.45
C PRO A 120 -2.74 53.98 31.20
N GLY A 121 -4.04 54.23 31.10
CA GLY A 121 -4.66 54.93 29.97
C GLY A 121 -4.86 54.10 28.70
N GLN A 122 -4.51 52.82 28.71
CA GLN A 122 -4.74 51.89 27.61
C GLN A 122 -5.96 50.98 27.89
N ILE A 123 -6.54 50.42 26.84
CA ILE A 123 -7.63 49.44 26.93
C ILE A 123 -7.16 48.14 26.28
N PHE A 124 -7.32 47.03 26.99
CA PHE A 124 -7.07 45.69 26.46
C PHE A 124 -8.40 45.01 26.14
N GLN A 125 -8.82 45.06 24.87
CA GLN A 125 -10.06 44.44 24.39
C GLN A 125 -9.79 43.70 23.07
N PRO A 126 -9.63 42.37 23.10
CA PRO A 126 -9.54 41.59 21.89
C PRO A 126 -10.85 41.61 21.12
N VAL A 127 -10.76 41.69 19.79
CA VAL A 127 -11.93 41.64 18.89
C VAL A 127 -12.54 40.24 18.90
N LYS A 128 -11.68 39.22 18.95
CA LYS A 128 -12.07 37.82 18.93
C LYS A 128 -11.06 37.00 19.74
N ILE A 129 -11.57 35.99 20.44
CA ILE A 129 -10.76 34.97 21.11
C ILE A 129 -10.95 33.66 20.34
N VAL A 130 -9.87 33.14 19.77
CA VAL A 130 -9.89 31.93 18.97
C VAL A 130 -9.05 30.86 19.67
N PRO A 131 -9.66 29.80 20.23
CA PRO A 131 -8.90 28.66 20.72
C PRO A 131 -8.33 27.88 19.54
N ARG A 132 -7.05 27.51 19.66
CA ARG A 132 -6.35 26.60 18.76
C ARG A 132 -5.74 25.48 19.59
N TYR A 133 -6.18 24.26 19.31
CA TYR A 133 -5.60 23.07 19.90
C TYR A 133 -4.45 22.63 18.99
N SER A 134 -3.24 22.46 19.53
CA SER A 134 -2.19 21.71 18.86
C SER A 134 -2.36 20.27 19.30
N GLY A 135 -2.95 19.47 18.42
CA GLY A 135 -3.38 18.12 18.74
C GLY A 135 -2.19 17.19 18.94
N ALA A 136 -2.03 16.64 20.14
CA ALA A 136 -1.13 15.52 20.45
C ALA A 136 0.22 15.55 19.68
N GLY A 137 0.85 16.70 19.49
CA GLY A 137 2.10 16.84 18.75
C GLY A 137 2.12 16.40 17.27
N PHE A 138 0.99 16.17 16.61
CA PHE A 138 0.94 15.83 15.18
C PHE A 138 0.73 17.08 14.32
N ASP A 139 1.43 17.14 13.18
CA ASP A 139 1.31 18.20 12.19
C ASP A 139 0.24 17.90 11.14
N LEU A 140 0.00 16.61 10.87
CA LEU A 140 -0.91 16.11 9.84
C LEU A 140 -1.49 14.76 10.25
N ILE A 141 -2.77 14.55 9.99
CA ILE A 141 -3.47 13.28 10.23
C ILE A 141 -4.01 12.77 8.90
N PHE A 142 -3.73 11.51 8.56
CA PHE A 142 -4.41 10.77 7.50
C PHE A 142 -5.43 9.83 8.11
N THR A 143 -6.67 9.88 7.66
CA THR A 143 -7.70 8.87 7.96
C THR A 143 -7.99 8.08 6.71
N ILE A 144 -7.76 6.76 6.75
CA ILE A 144 -7.81 5.91 5.56
C ILE A 144 -8.94 4.89 5.71
N GLY A 145 -9.95 5.02 4.84
CA GLY A 145 -11.12 4.14 4.78
C GLY A 145 -12.14 4.31 5.91
N ALA A 146 -12.08 5.43 6.63
CA ALA A 146 -13.06 5.79 7.66
C ALA A 146 -14.11 6.73 7.07
N ASP A 147 -15.39 6.38 7.20
CA ASP A 147 -16.53 7.17 6.70
C ASP A 147 -16.85 8.40 7.58
N ASN A 148 -16.50 8.34 8.86
CA ASN A 148 -16.61 9.43 9.83
C ASN A 148 -15.65 9.19 11.00
N LEU A 149 -15.35 10.23 11.79
CA LEU A 149 -14.38 10.10 12.89
C LEU A 149 -14.79 9.09 13.97
N ASN A 150 -16.09 8.80 14.15
CA ASN A 150 -16.51 7.82 15.16
C ASN A 150 -16.16 6.38 14.76
N THR A 151 -15.94 6.07 13.48
CA THR A 151 -15.51 4.72 13.06
C THR A 151 -14.06 4.42 13.41
N LEU A 152 -13.29 5.40 13.87
CA LEU A 152 -11.98 5.19 14.50
C LEU A 152 -12.07 4.60 15.92
N GLY A 153 -13.28 4.47 16.49
CA GLY A 153 -13.48 3.84 17.79
C GLY A 153 -12.80 4.57 18.94
N ASN A 154 -12.11 3.83 19.82
CA ASN A 154 -11.44 4.39 20.99
C ASN A 154 -10.35 5.41 20.61
N LEU A 155 -9.74 5.26 19.43
CA LEU A 155 -8.71 6.19 18.95
C LEU A 155 -9.24 7.62 18.86
N TYR A 156 -10.46 7.82 18.35
CA TYR A 156 -11.10 9.13 18.31
C TYR A 156 -11.72 9.51 19.65
N GLN A 157 -12.48 8.59 20.27
CA GLN A 157 -13.23 8.91 21.49
C GLN A 157 -12.34 9.38 22.64
N LEU A 158 -11.16 8.78 22.79
CA LEU A 158 -10.20 9.12 23.84
C LEU A 158 -9.28 10.30 23.46
N ASN A 159 -9.19 10.65 22.18
CA ASN A 159 -8.24 11.64 21.67
C ASN A 159 -8.88 12.74 20.80
N GLN A 160 -10.14 13.12 21.05
CA GLN A 160 -10.88 14.10 20.23
C GLN A 160 -10.11 15.42 20.01
N GLN A 161 -9.30 15.82 21.00
CA GLN A 161 -8.45 17.01 20.91
C GLN A 161 -7.37 16.90 19.82
N ALA A 162 -6.82 15.70 19.59
CA ALA A 162 -5.85 15.44 18.52
C ALA A 162 -6.46 15.70 17.14
N PHE A 163 -7.73 15.34 16.94
CA PHE A 163 -8.45 15.46 15.68
C PHE A 163 -9.13 16.82 15.47
N SER A 164 -9.35 17.60 16.54
CA SER A 164 -9.98 18.92 16.43
C SER A 164 -9.02 20.05 16.05
N GLY A 165 -7.72 19.84 16.29
CA GLY A 165 -6.67 20.86 16.14
C GLY A 165 -5.70 20.66 14.98
N THR A 166 -5.73 19.49 14.35
CA THR A 166 -4.75 19.07 13.34
C THR A 166 -5.42 18.94 11.98
N HIS A 167 -4.67 19.23 10.91
CA HIS A 167 -5.19 19.06 9.55
C HIS A 167 -5.40 17.58 9.25
N ILE A 168 -6.61 17.22 8.82
CA ILE A 168 -7.05 15.87 8.50
C ILE A 168 -7.18 15.72 6.99
N VAL A 169 -6.49 14.72 6.46
CA VAL A 169 -6.61 14.22 5.10
C VAL A 169 -7.44 12.94 5.15
N ASN A 170 -8.66 13.02 4.64
CA ASN A 170 -9.62 11.94 4.63
C ASN A 170 -9.61 11.24 3.26
N ILE A 171 -9.30 9.95 3.23
CA ILE A 171 -9.17 9.14 2.02
C ILE A 171 -10.11 7.95 2.13
N ASP A 172 -11.10 7.85 1.24
CA ASP A 172 -12.10 6.77 1.31
C ASP A 172 -12.85 6.59 -0.04
N ILE A 173 -13.48 5.42 -0.19
CA ILE A 173 -14.34 5.05 -1.32
C ILE A 173 -15.82 4.94 -0.93
N SER A 174 -16.16 5.07 0.36
CA SER A 174 -17.54 4.94 0.82
C SER A 174 -18.41 6.09 0.33
N SER A 175 -19.58 5.77 -0.25
CA SER A 175 -20.60 6.77 -0.58
C SER A 175 -21.26 7.40 0.65
N GLY A 176 -21.09 6.78 1.82
CA GLY A 176 -21.58 7.28 3.10
C GLY A 176 -20.58 8.17 3.84
N ASN A 177 -19.40 8.43 3.27
CA ASN A 177 -18.38 9.26 3.92
C ASN A 177 -18.88 10.71 4.10
N LEU A 178 -18.69 11.28 5.28
CA LEU A 178 -19.18 12.61 5.65
C LEU A 178 -18.28 13.76 5.18
N GLY A 179 -17.10 13.49 4.62
CA GLY A 179 -16.18 14.53 4.18
C GLY A 179 -15.63 15.36 5.35
N PHE A 180 -15.26 14.71 6.45
CA PHE A 180 -14.88 15.36 7.70
C PHE A 180 -13.44 15.93 7.72
N GLY A 181 -12.63 15.62 6.72
CA GLY A 181 -11.27 16.16 6.59
C GLY A 181 -11.28 17.61 6.11
N GLN A 182 -10.18 18.33 6.34
CA GLN A 182 -9.94 19.60 5.64
C GLN A 182 -9.55 19.32 4.18
N THR A 183 -8.80 18.24 3.94
CA THR A 183 -8.56 17.68 2.60
C THR A 183 -9.34 16.38 2.47
N ASN A 184 -10.28 16.29 1.53
CA ASN A 184 -11.08 15.09 1.29
C ASN A 184 -10.77 14.49 -0.10
N VAL A 185 -10.19 13.30 -0.13
CA VAL A 185 -9.93 12.47 -1.32
C VAL A 185 -10.96 11.33 -1.30
N LEU A 186 -12.17 11.63 -1.76
CA LEU A 186 -13.29 10.70 -1.76
C LEU A 186 -13.60 10.27 -3.19
N ASP A 187 -13.54 8.98 -3.45
CA ASP A 187 -13.83 8.45 -4.79
C ASP A 187 -14.60 7.14 -4.76
N THR A 188 -15.91 7.26 -4.89
CA THR A 188 -16.84 6.14 -4.88
C THR A 188 -16.76 5.24 -6.12
N ASN A 189 -16.12 5.72 -7.20
CA ASN A 189 -15.94 4.97 -8.44
C ASN A 189 -14.67 4.14 -8.44
N SER A 190 -13.72 4.41 -7.53
CA SER A 190 -12.49 3.62 -7.43
C SER A 190 -12.80 2.20 -6.94
N SER A 191 -11.98 1.25 -7.38
CA SER A 191 -12.12 -0.16 -7.03
C SER A 191 -11.75 -0.46 -5.58
N SER A 192 -10.88 0.37 -4.99
CA SER A 192 -10.27 0.18 -3.67
C SER A 192 -9.63 1.48 -3.16
N VAL A 193 -9.43 1.57 -1.85
CA VAL A 193 -8.64 2.66 -1.24
C VAL A 193 -7.18 2.56 -1.69
N SER A 194 -6.66 1.34 -1.90
CA SER A 194 -5.31 1.11 -2.42
C SER A 194 -5.12 1.70 -3.83
N GLU A 195 -6.13 1.62 -4.69
CA GLU A 195 -6.07 2.26 -6.02
C GLU A 195 -6.02 3.80 -5.92
N ILE A 196 -6.80 4.40 -5.02
CA ILE A 196 -6.69 5.84 -4.72
C ILE A 196 -5.27 6.15 -4.23
N MET A 197 -4.75 5.35 -3.31
CA MET A 197 -3.43 5.55 -2.70
C MET A 197 -2.31 5.51 -3.74
N VAL A 198 -2.34 4.59 -4.71
CA VAL A 198 -1.34 4.55 -5.79
C VAL A 198 -1.34 5.84 -6.61
N ASN A 199 -2.53 6.31 -7.02
CA ASN A 199 -2.65 7.53 -7.80
C ASN A 199 -2.16 8.74 -6.99
N LEU A 200 -2.55 8.83 -5.72
CA LEU A 200 -2.14 9.89 -4.80
C LEU A 200 -0.62 9.93 -4.64
N LEU A 201 0.01 8.79 -4.33
CA LEU A 201 1.46 8.70 -4.12
C LEU A 201 2.24 9.07 -5.38
N SER A 202 1.79 8.59 -6.56
CA SER A 202 2.39 8.93 -7.85
C SER A 202 2.30 10.42 -8.14
N ASP A 203 1.13 11.03 -7.97
CA ASP A 203 0.90 12.45 -8.28
C ASP A 203 1.62 13.39 -7.28
N LEU A 204 1.89 12.91 -6.06
CA LEU A 204 2.75 13.56 -5.07
C LEU A 204 4.25 13.41 -5.37
N GLY A 205 4.64 12.59 -6.36
CA GLY A 205 6.04 12.32 -6.69
C GLY A 205 6.74 11.40 -5.68
N LEU A 206 5.96 10.63 -4.91
CA LEU A 206 6.48 9.69 -3.93
C LEU A 206 6.79 8.36 -4.64
N SER A 207 8.03 7.89 -4.49
CA SER A 207 8.47 6.65 -5.12
C SER A 207 7.95 5.44 -4.32
N LEU A 208 7.33 4.50 -5.03
CA LEU A 208 6.95 3.20 -4.48
C LEU A 208 8.14 2.25 -4.50
N ASP A 209 8.35 1.52 -3.41
CA ASP A 209 9.24 0.36 -3.40
C ASP A 209 8.46 -0.96 -3.56
N GLN A 210 9.20 -2.08 -3.56
CA GLN A 210 8.65 -3.41 -3.75
C GLN A 210 7.62 -3.79 -2.68
N ASP A 211 7.84 -3.40 -1.42
CA ASP A 211 7.06 -3.83 -0.28
C ASP A 211 5.76 -3.03 -0.19
N CYS A 212 5.85 -1.71 -0.38
CA CYS A 212 4.69 -0.82 -0.55
C CYS A 212 3.84 -1.26 -1.74
N ALA A 213 4.47 -1.61 -2.86
CA ALA A 213 3.75 -2.08 -4.04
C ALA A 213 3.04 -3.43 -3.79
N SER A 214 3.65 -4.32 -3.02
CA SER A 214 3.05 -5.60 -2.64
C SER A 214 1.85 -5.41 -1.70
N ASN A 215 1.94 -4.49 -0.73
CA ASN A 215 0.81 -4.13 0.13
C ASN A 215 -0.36 -3.61 -0.73
N LEU A 216 -0.12 -2.60 -1.57
CA LEU A 216 -1.18 -2.00 -2.40
C LEU A 216 -1.80 -3.01 -3.37
N LEU A 217 -1.02 -3.96 -3.91
CA LEU A 217 -1.57 -5.08 -4.66
C LEU A 217 -2.50 -5.93 -3.78
N ALA A 218 -2.09 -6.29 -2.57
CA ALA A 218 -2.94 -7.07 -1.67
C ALA A 218 -4.28 -6.39 -1.39
N GLY A 219 -4.27 -5.08 -1.15
CA GLY A 219 -5.49 -4.31 -0.94
C GLY A 219 -6.41 -4.26 -2.16
N ILE A 220 -5.87 -4.04 -3.37
CA ILE A 220 -6.65 -4.08 -4.61
C ILE A 220 -7.29 -5.46 -4.81
N PHE A 221 -6.53 -6.54 -4.62
CA PHE A 221 -7.04 -7.90 -4.81
C PHE A 221 -8.12 -8.26 -3.78
N ASP A 222 -7.99 -7.81 -2.53
CA ASP A 222 -9.00 -8.00 -1.48
C ASP A 222 -10.31 -7.26 -1.82
N ALA A 223 -10.24 -5.95 -2.04
CA ALA A 223 -11.42 -5.11 -2.31
C ALA A 223 -12.17 -5.46 -3.60
N THR A 224 -11.45 -6.01 -4.59
CA THR A 224 -12.05 -6.40 -5.88
C THR A 224 -12.45 -7.87 -5.96
N ASN A 225 -12.28 -8.64 -4.87
CA ASN A 225 -12.45 -10.09 -4.86
C ASN A 225 -11.71 -10.74 -6.05
N ILE A 226 -10.40 -10.53 -6.12
CA ILE A 226 -9.54 -11.04 -7.19
C ILE A 226 -9.99 -10.50 -8.56
N LEU A 227 -10.23 -9.19 -8.64
CA LEU A 227 -10.59 -8.47 -9.87
C LEU A 227 -11.91 -8.95 -10.51
N SER A 228 -12.76 -9.68 -9.76
CA SER A 228 -14.06 -10.14 -10.25
C SER A 228 -15.16 -9.09 -10.10
N ASN A 229 -14.94 -8.07 -9.25
CA ASN A 229 -15.88 -6.98 -9.02
C ASN A 229 -16.00 -6.06 -10.26
N ASN A 230 -17.20 -5.53 -10.53
CA ASN A 230 -17.48 -4.63 -11.64
C ASN A 230 -16.79 -3.26 -11.55
N LYS A 231 -16.28 -2.89 -10.37
CA LYS A 231 -15.47 -1.69 -10.16
C LYS A 231 -14.02 -1.85 -10.64
N ALA A 232 -13.56 -3.08 -10.93
CA ALA A 232 -12.25 -3.29 -11.54
C ALA A 232 -12.30 -2.84 -13.01
N THR A 233 -11.74 -1.68 -13.30
CA THR A 233 -11.74 -1.07 -14.64
C THR A 233 -10.37 -1.12 -15.29
N ALA A 234 -10.25 -0.64 -16.53
CA ALA A 234 -8.97 -0.50 -17.22
C ALA A 234 -7.93 0.27 -16.37
N ASP A 235 -8.36 1.28 -15.61
CA ASP A 235 -7.50 2.04 -14.71
C ASP A 235 -6.97 1.17 -13.57
N THR A 236 -7.80 0.29 -13.00
CA THR A 236 -7.38 -0.69 -11.99
C THR A 236 -6.29 -1.63 -12.54
N PHE A 237 -6.45 -2.14 -13.76
CA PHE A 237 -5.44 -2.99 -14.40
C PHE A 237 -4.13 -2.24 -14.70
N MET A 238 -4.22 -0.95 -15.06
CA MET A 238 -3.06 -0.10 -15.27
C MET A 238 -2.29 0.14 -13.96
N VAL A 239 -3.01 0.41 -12.86
CA VAL A 239 -2.43 0.51 -11.52
C VAL A 239 -1.71 -0.78 -11.14
N ILE A 240 -2.36 -1.94 -11.32
CA ILE A 240 -1.74 -3.25 -11.04
C ILE A 240 -0.48 -3.45 -11.88
N ALA A 241 -0.51 -3.13 -13.18
CA ALA A 241 0.64 -3.25 -14.06
C ALA A 241 1.82 -2.39 -13.58
N ASN A 242 1.55 -1.18 -13.10
CA ASN A 242 2.57 -0.30 -12.54
C ASN A 242 3.16 -0.87 -11.23
N LEU A 243 2.32 -1.38 -10.33
CA LEU A 243 2.79 -2.00 -9.08
C LEU A 243 3.68 -3.23 -9.34
N LEU A 244 3.28 -4.08 -10.30
CA LEU A 244 4.08 -5.23 -10.73
C LEU A 244 5.42 -4.79 -11.35
N ARG A 245 5.45 -3.69 -12.11
CA ARG A 245 6.68 -3.15 -12.71
C ARG A 245 7.69 -2.69 -11.66
N VAL A 246 7.22 -2.16 -10.53
CA VAL A 246 8.06 -1.77 -9.37
C VAL A 246 8.55 -2.99 -8.58
N GLY A 247 8.06 -4.19 -8.90
CA GLY A 247 8.45 -5.44 -8.25
C GLY A 247 7.44 -5.95 -7.22
N GLY A 248 6.29 -5.29 -7.09
CA GLY A 248 5.21 -5.72 -6.21
C GLY A 248 4.80 -7.17 -6.49
N LYS A 249 4.59 -7.94 -5.42
CA LYS A 249 4.21 -9.35 -5.50
C LYS A 249 2.71 -9.49 -5.26
N LYS A 250 2.06 -10.30 -6.09
CA LYS A 250 0.65 -10.64 -5.88
C LYS A 250 0.48 -11.47 -4.60
N PRO A 251 -0.64 -11.35 -3.87
CA PRO A 251 -0.90 -12.17 -2.70
C PRO A 251 -0.83 -13.67 -3.03
N GLU A 252 -0.19 -14.44 -2.14
CA GLU A 252 -0.04 -15.89 -2.36
C GLU A 252 -1.37 -16.65 -2.37
N ALA A 253 -2.45 -16.08 -1.84
CA ALA A 253 -3.81 -16.64 -1.90
C ALA A 253 -4.33 -16.85 -3.34
N LEU A 254 -3.68 -16.26 -4.35
CA LEU A 254 -3.96 -16.51 -5.78
C LEU A 254 -3.30 -17.78 -6.32
N LYS A 255 -2.45 -18.46 -5.53
CA LYS A 255 -2.01 -19.83 -5.84
C LYS A 255 -3.24 -20.72 -5.66
N VAL A 256 -4.03 -20.79 -6.73
CA VAL A 256 -5.07 -21.81 -6.93
C VAL A 256 -4.48 -23.10 -6.40
N GLN A 257 -5.09 -23.66 -5.36
CA GLN A 257 -4.94 -25.07 -5.06
C GLN A 257 -5.31 -25.75 -6.37
N THR A 258 -4.30 -26.18 -7.12
CA THR A 258 -4.51 -27.18 -8.15
C THR A 258 -5.12 -28.33 -7.37
N THR A 259 -6.45 -28.43 -7.45
CA THR A 259 -7.15 -29.64 -7.04
C THR A 259 -6.33 -30.77 -7.65
N PRO A 260 -5.90 -31.79 -6.88
CA PRO A 260 -5.36 -32.98 -7.50
C PRO A 260 -6.37 -33.33 -8.58
N GLN A 261 -5.93 -33.40 -9.85
CA GLN A 261 -6.80 -33.87 -10.93
C GLN A 261 -7.46 -35.12 -10.37
N GLN A 262 -8.78 -35.05 -10.11
CA GLN A 262 -9.50 -36.25 -9.77
C GLN A 262 -9.26 -37.15 -10.96
N ASP A 263 -8.55 -38.23 -10.72
CA ASP A 263 -8.15 -39.16 -11.76
C ASP A 263 -9.44 -39.78 -12.30
N LEU A 264 -10.04 -39.18 -13.33
CA LEU A 264 -11.29 -39.63 -13.94
C LEU A 264 -11.16 -41.01 -14.61
N SER A 265 -10.06 -41.73 -14.40
CA SER A 265 -9.85 -43.13 -14.79
C SER A 265 -10.99 -44.05 -14.32
N PHE A 266 -11.74 -43.69 -13.27
CA PHE A 266 -12.94 -44.42 -12.84
C PHE A 266 -14.16 -44.26 -13.76
N LEU A 267 -14.16 -43.32 -14.71
CA LEU A 267 -15.22 -43.15 -15.73
C LEU A 267 -14.96 -43.99 -16.99
N ILE A 268 -13.81 -44.67 -17.09
CA ILE A 268 -13.53 -45.58 -18.19
C ILE A 268 -14.19 -46.92 -17.86
N PRO A 269 -15.17 -47.39 -18.67
CA PRO A 269 -15.73 -48.72 -18.47
C PRO A 269 -14.63 -49.76 -18.59
N LYS A 270 -14.46 -50.57 -17.55
CA LYS A 270 -13.51 -51.68 -17.56
C LYS A 270 -14.00 -52.69 -18.59
N GLN A 271 -13.38 -52.71 -19.76
CA GLN A 271 -13.64 -53.71 -20.78
C GLN A 271 -13.23 -55.06 -20.19
N GLU A 272 -14.22 -55.90 -19.86
CA GLU A 272 -13.96 -57.27 -19.39
C GLU A 272 -13.13 -57.98 -20.44
N ALA A 273 -11.93 -58.39 -20.04
CA ALA A 273 -11.04 -59.17 -20.88
C ALA A 273 -11.74 -60.50 -21.19
N ILE A 274 -12.22 -60.64 -22.42
CA ILE A 274 -12.69 -61.90 -22.95
C ILE A 274 -11.48 -62.84 -22.97
N SER A 275 -11.49 -63.86 -22.12
CA SER A 275 -10.45 -64.87 -22.04
C SER A 275 -10.31 -65.60 -23.38
N GLN A 276 -9.18 -65.41 -24.07
CA GLN A 276 -8.81 -66.24 -25.22
C GLN A 276 -8.28 -67.61 -24.74
N PRO A 277 -8.61 -68.72 -25.42
CA PRO A 277 -8.07 -70.03 -25.09
C PRO A 277 -6.57 -70.13 -25.44
N PRO A 278 -5.81 -70.99 -24.77
CA PRO A 278 -4.35 -71.03 -24.89
C PRO A 278 -3.91 -71.56 -26.25
N GLN A 279 -3.02 -70.82 -26.93
CA GLN A 279 -2.33 -71.29 -28.13
C GLN A 279 -1.20 -72.27 -27.75
N PRO A 280 -0.98 -73.34 -28.56
CA PRO A 280 0.11 -74.28 -28.33
C PRO A 280 1.48 -73.69 -28.71
N ALA A 281 2.50 -74.03 -27.92
CA ALA A 281 3.87 -73.57 -28.13
C ALA A 281 4.49 -74.07 -29.45
N PRO A 282 5.31 -73.25 -30.14
CA PRO A 282 6.01 -73.68 -31.34
C PRO A 282 7.23 -74.57 -31.02
N PRO A 283 7.62 -75.50 -31.92
CA PRO A 283 8.80 -76.34 -31.74
C PRO A 283 10.10 -75.56 -32.02
N ILE A 284 11.13 -75.90 -31.26
CA ILE A 284 12.51 -75.41 -31.40
C ILE A 284 13.21 -76.22 -32.50
N ILE A 285 13.72 -75.57 -33.55
CA ILE A 285 14.70 -76.18 -34.49
C ILE A 285 15.79 -75.15 -34.83
N ASN A 286 17.04 -75.66 -34.82
CA ASN A 286 18.35 -75.01 -34.80
C ASN A 286 18.69 -74.00 -35.91
N GLU A 287 19.53 -73.03 -35.53
CA GLU A 287 20.35 -72.15 -36.35
C GLU A 287 21.25 -72.91 -37.35
N LEU A 288 21.33 -72.40 -38.59
CA LEU A 288 22.55 -72.49 -39.41
C LEU A 288 22.70 -71.24 -40.30
N ALA A 289 23.73 -70.44 -39.97
CA ALA A 289 24.57 -69.53 -40.77
C ALA A 289 23.96 -68.54 -41.81
N ALA A 290 24.26 -67.25 -41.60
CA ALA A 290 24.08 -66.13 -42.54
C ALA A 290 25.21 -66.03 -43.59
N PRO A 291 24.97 -65.30 -44.71
CA PRO A 291 25.75 -64.07 -44.96
C PRO A 291 24.92 -62.88 -45.47
N PRO A 292 25.51 -61.66 -45.58
CA PRO A 292 24.80 -60.39 -45.38
C PRO A 292 24.58 -59.55 -46.66
N ALA A 293 23.57 -58.67 -46.64
CA ALA A 293 23.42 -57.41 -47.41
C ALA A 293 21.98 -56.89 -47.20
N ALA A 294 21.61 -55.62 -47.17
CA ALA A 294 22.28 -54.32 -47.17
C ALA A 294 21.26 -53.31 -46.61
N ASN A 295 21.71 -52.29 -45.89
CA ASN A 295 20.87 -51.22 -45.34
C ASN A 295 20.25 -50.36 -46.46
N ILE A 296 18.92 -50.24 -46.47
CA ILE A 296 18.19 -49.18 -47.18
C ILE A 296 17.16 -48.60 -46.20
N PRO A 297 17.26 -47.32 -45.79
CA PRO A 297 16.24 -46.67 -44.97
C PRO A 297 15.09 -46.09 -45.82
N SER A 298 13.88 -46.16 -45.27
CA SER A 298 12.66 -45.54 -45.83
C SER A 298 12.68 -44.01 -45.71
N PRO A 299 11.96 -43.26 -46.59
CA PRO A 299 12.07 -41.80 -46.68
C PRO A 299 11.19 -41.07 -45.67
N GLU A 300 11.77 -40.06 -45.03
CA GLU A 300 11.11 -39.07 -44.18
C GLU A 300 10.60 -37.90 -45.04
N GLU A 301 9.35 -37.46 -44.80
CA GLU A 301 8.69 -36.37 -45.50
C GLU A 301 9.28 -34.99 -45.15
N LYS A 302 9.46 -34.18 -46.20
CA LYS A 302 10.07 -32.85 -46.19
C LYS A 302 8.96 -31.78 -46.27
N PRO A 303 8.98 -30.70 -45.46
CA PRO A 303 8.28 -29.47 -45.81
C PRO A 303 9.18 -28.62 -46.74
N ALA A 304 8.61 -28.14 -47.84
CA ALA A 304 9.28 -27.26 -48.78
C ALA A 304 9.32 -25.81 -48.27
N GLY A 305 10.52 -25.25 -48.22
CA GLY A 305 10.78 -23.81 -48.12
C GLY A 305 12.09 -23.49 -48.84
N GLU A 306 12.02 -22.74 -49.94
CA GLU A 306 13.14 -22.03 -50.58
C GLU A 306 13.07 -20.56 -50.10
N GLY A 307 14.15 -19.82 -49.84
CA GLY A 307 15.51 -20.02 -50.31
C GLY A 307 16.59 -19.34 -49.46
N VAL A 308 17.80 -19.56 -49.97
CA VAL A 308 19.15 -19.54 -49.42
C VAL A 308 19.74 -18.13 -49.24
N VAL A 309 20.51 -17.90 -48.15
CA VAL A 309 21.96 -17.52 -48.03
C VAL A 309 22.24 -17.57 -46.50
N GLY A 310 23.21 -18.27 -45.88
CA GLY A 310 24.51 -18.76 -46.28
C GLY A 310 25.57 -18.06 -45.41
N GLU A 311 25.87 -18.55 -44.20
CA GLU A 311 27.18 -18.45 -43.50
C GLU A 311 27.12 -19.10 -42.10
N THR A 312 28.06 -19.99 -41.83
CA THR A 312 28.24 -20.78 -40.60
C THR A 312 29.30 -20.11 -39.71
N PRO A 313 29.16 -20.09 -38.37
CA PRO A 313 30.32 -19.96 -37.48
C PRO A 313 30.55 -21.24 -36.64
N GLU A 314 31.80 -21.72 -36.63
CA GLU A 314 32.29 -22.77 -35.73
C GLU A 314 32.36 -22.31 -34.26
N PRO A 315 32.21 -23.22 -33.27
CA PRO A 315 32.34 -22.89 -31.85
C PRO A 315 33.75 -23.16 -31.32
N ASP A 316 34.57 -22.11 -31.16
CA ASP A 316 35.90 -22.22 -30.55
C ASP A 316 35.87 -21.79 -29.07
N TRP A 317 35.82 -22.80 -28.21
CA TRP A 317 36.06 -22.73 -26.77
C TRP A 317 37.44 -23.37 -26.51
N LEU A 318 38.25 -22.75 -25.65
CA LEU A 318 39.50 -23.25 -25.01
C LEU A 318 40.75 -22.37 -25.18
N THR A 319 40.66 -21.06 -24.90
CA THR A 319 41.84 -20.34 -24.37
C THR A 319 41.47 -19.38 -23.22
N PRO A 320 42.00 -19.59 -21.99
CA PRO A 320 41.83 -18.64 -20.91
C PRO A 320 42.82 -17.46 -21.05
N LYS A 321 42.31 -16.22 -21.07
CA LYS A 321 43.12 -15.00 -21.06
C LYS A 321 43.67 -14.73 -19.66
N ILE A 322 44.98 -14.90 -19.51
CA ILE A 322 45.76 -14.48 -18.33
C ILE A 322 45.97 -12.96 -18.43
N PHE A 323 45.38 -12.17 -17.51
CA PHE A 323 45.75 -10.77 -17.32
C PHE A 323 46.77 -10.67 -16.18
N LYS A 324 48.01 -10.30 -16.52
CA LYS A 324 49.04 -9.86 -15.56
C LYS A 324 48.82 -8.38 -15.28
N GLY A 325 48.57 -8.04 -14.01
CA GLY A 325 48.64 -6.67 -13.53
C GLY A 325 50.08 -6.16 -13.54
N THR A 326 50.30 -4.95 -14.05
CA THR A 326 51.55 -4.22 -13.85
C THR A 326 51.21 -2.87 -13.23
N SER A 327 51.85 -2.63 -12.10
CA SER A 327 51.83 -1.43 -11.27
C SER A 327 52.79 -0.36 -11.80
N LEU A 328 52.56 0.86 -11.27
CA LEU A 328 53.49 1.98 -11.05
C LEU A 328 53.63 3.03 -12.18
N GLY A 329 53.45 4.28 -11.75
CA GLY A 329 53.67 5.53 -12.48
C GLY A 329 52.80 6.64 -11.94
#